data_AF-A0A093X6Y7-F1
#
_entry.id   AF-A0A093X6Y7-F1
#
_cell.length_a   1.000
_cell.length_b   1.000
_cell.length_c   1.000
_cell.angle_alpha   90.00
_cell.angle_beta   90.00
_cell.angle_gamma   90.00
#
_symmetry.space_group_name_H-M   'P 1'
#
loop_
_entity.id
_entity.type
_entity.pdbx_description
1 polymer ?
#
loop_
_entity_poly.entity_id
_entity_poly.type
_entity_poly.pdbx_seq_one_letter_code
_entity_poly.pdbx_strand_id
1 'polypeptide(L)'
;MTSFCWIRPLQVGHGIRRSYQSRAPFRTAYLKSRHPHNSLSYPTHHHDSTSRPPSLRYISSSSSPTLPEPENSIDETAQNIRAYLRHLKHDKWGWVIYRCSYANDEDWTRFQQIINEKSRQDMAERGFPPDVVKSLEWTFISDPTLFNNASRDQLRRHFHAWVTEAQKSEHSLFAYNESKNWGTSQRYTYFIQVDESALRSVVDADPDDILDEGWVNLVRCSDEDLDLEMRERERGNVDEEDGDEGWMMIAAHMVGADFYDVMGGGPDAFYTFYQPPPGLVVY
;
A
#
# COMPACT_ATOMS: atom_id res chain seq x y z
N MET A 1 1.81 -47.22 -29.45
CA MET A 1 0.87 -47.54 -28.36
C MET A 1 1.54 -47.04 -27.08
N THR A 2 1.14 -45.98 -26.38
CA THR A 2 -0.04 -45.12 -26.35
C THR A 2 0.39 -43.80 -25.67
N SER A 3 0.24 -42.67 -26.36
CA SER A 3 0.33 -41.32 -25.79
C SER A 3 -0.93 -41.04 -24.97
N PHE A 4 -0.77 -40.55 -23.74
CA PHE A 4 -1.87 -39.94 -22.99
C PHE A 4 -1.73 -38.41 -23.06
N CYS A 5 -2.54 -37.83 -23.94
CA CYS A 5 -2.78 -36.40 -24.06
C CYS A 5 -3.85 -36.03 -23.03
N TRP A 6 -3.52 -35.17 -22.06
CA TRP A 6 -4.50 -34.60 -21.13
C TRP A 6 -4.85 -33.19 -21.59
N ILE A 7 -5.98 -33.08 -22.28
CA ILE A 7 -6.65 -31.82 -22.60
C ILE A 7 -7.42 -31.40 -21.34
N ARG A 8 -7.11 -30.23 -20.77
CA ARG A 8 -7.91 -29.63 -19.69
C ARG A 8 -9.15 -28.95 -20.28
N PRO A 9 -10.34 -29.07 -19.67
CA PRO A 9 -11.50 -28.26 -20.04
C PRO A 9 -11.33 -26.82 -19.56
N LEU A 10 -11.57 -25.86 -20.47
CA LEU A 10 -11.79 -24.46 -20.16
C LEU A 10 -13.05 -24.32 -19.29
N GLN A 11 -12.88 -24.08 -17.98
CA GLN A 11 -13.97 -23.57 -17.16
C GLN A 11 -13.94 -22.03 -17.19
N VAL A 12 -14.96 -21.50 -17.86
CA VAL A 12 -15.30 -20.09 -17.95
C VAL A 12 -15.68 -19.60 -16.55
N GLY A 13 -14.76 -18.90 -15.89
CA GLY A 13 -15.03 -18.17 -14.65
C GLY A 13 -15.86 -16.92 -14.95
N HIS A 14 -17.06 -16.84 -14.36
CA HIS A 14 -17.89 -15.64 -14.39
C HIS A 14 -17.19 -14.51 -13.63
N GLY A 15 -16.76 -13.49 -14.37
CA GLY A 15 -16.21 -12.27 -13.82
C GLY A 15 -17.25 -11.50 -13.01
N ILE A 16 -17.03 -11.39 -11.70
CA ILE A 16 -17.71 -10.38 -10.88
C ILE A 16 -16.99 -9.05 -11.12
N ARG A 17 -17.53 -8.29 -12.06
CA ARG A 17 -17.13 -6.93 -12.39
C ARG A 17 -17.50 -6.00 -11.23
N ARG A 18 -16.59 -5.76 -10.29
CA ARG A 18 -16.71 -4.61 -9.37
C ARG A 18 -16.13 -3.37 -10.06
N SER A 19 -17.03 -2.50 -10.50
CA SER A 19 -16.70 -1.18 -11.03
C SER A 19 -16.27 -0.28 -9.86
N TYR A 20 -14.96 -0.09 -9.69
CA TYR A 20 -14.46 1.05 -8.92
C TYR A 20 -14.40 2.27 -9.85
N GLN A 21 -15.30 3.22 -9.62
CA GLN A 21 -15.25 4.53 -10.24
C GLN A 21 -14.16 5.34 -9.57
N SER A 22 -12.99 5.42 -10.21
CA SER A 22 -11.95 6.39 -9.88
C SER A 22 -12.54 7.80 -10.02
N ARG A 23 -12.61 8.52 -8.91
CA ARG A 23 -12.77 9.98 -8.87
C ARG A 23 -11.43 10.59 -8.47
N ALA A 24 -10.51 10.65 -9.41
CA ALA A 24 -9.40 11.59 -9.37
C ALA A 24 -9.52 12.51 -10.60
N PRO A 25 -9.79 13.82 -10.43
CA PRO A 25 -9.69 14.75 -11.55
C PRO A 25 -8.21 15.04 -11.82
N PHE A 26 -7.66 14.37 -12.85
CA PHE A 26 -6.45 14.83 -13.51
C PHE A 26 -6.68 16.25 -14.04
N ARG A 27 -5.90 17.22 -13.55
CA ARG A 27 -5.67 18.48 -14.26
C ARG A 27 -4.17 18.66 -14.45
N THR A 28 -3.75 18.33 -15.66
CA THR A 28 -2.53 18.83 -16.28
C THR A 28 -2.63 20.35 -16.44
N ALA A 29 -1.59 21.10 -16.05
CA ALA A 29 -1.36 22.44 -16.58
C ALA A 29 0.13 22.79 -16.53
N TYR A 30 0.72 22.79 -17.73
CA TYR A 30 2.01 23.37 -18.07
C TYR A 30 2.11 24.86 -17.68
N LEU A 31 3.31 25.26 -17.25
CA LEU A 31 3.75 26.65 -17.14
C LEU A 31 3.65 27.42 -18.47
N LYS A 32 3.09 28.65 -18.46
CA LYS A 32 3.82 29.90 -18.80
C LYS A 32 2.94 31.17 -18.86
N SER A 33 3.49 32.21 -18.22
CA SER A 33 3.57 33.63 -18.63
C SER A 33 2.46 34.64 -18.26
N ARG A 34 2.96 35.82 -17.88
CA ARG A 34 2.39 37.01 -17.22
C ARG A 34 1.61 37.97 -18.15
N HIS A 35 0.54 38.57 -17.57
CA HIS A 35 0.05 39.99 -17.64
C HIS A 35 -0.44 40.62 -18.99
N PRO A 36 -1.18 41.77 -18.97
CA PRO A 36 -2.45 42.06 -18.27
C PRO A 36 -3.49 42.89 -19.12
N HIS A 37 -4.66 43.15 -18.52
CA HIS A 37 -5.67 44.21 -18.84
C HIS A 37 -6.42 44.21 -20.19
N ASN A 38 -7.76 44.05 -20.16
CA ASN A 38 -8.69 45.17 -20.41
C ASN A 38 -10.18 44.78 -20.24
N SER A 39 -10.89 45.72 -19.63
CA SER A 39 -12.35 45.85 -19.49
C SER A 39 -13.06 46.11 -20.81
N LEU A 40 -14.33 45.72 -20.92
CA LEU A 40 -15.46 46.39 -21.62
C LEU A 40 -16.70 45.46 -21.50
N SER A 41 -17.65 45.77 -20.61
CA SER A 41 -18.89 46.54 -20.83
C SER A 41 -20.00 45.81 -21.61
N TYR A 42 -21.15 45.69 -20.94
CA TYR A 42 -22.46 45.15 -21.35
C TYR A 42 -23.05 45.77 -22.63
N PRO A 43 -24.13 45.16 -23.17
CA PRO A 43 -25.40 45.88 -23.09
C PRO A 43 -26.62 45.06 -22.67
N THR A 44 -27.49 45.82 -22.00
CA THR A 44 -28.83 45.56 -21.46
C THR A 44 -29.89 45.45 -22.55
N HIS A 45 -30.93 44.64 -22.32
CA HIS A 45 -32.26 44.88 -22.91
C HIS A 45 -33.35 44.75 -21.83
N HIS A 46 -34.13 45.83 -21.71
CA HIS A 46 -35.33 45.99 -20.89
C HIS A 46 -36.60 45.66 -21.68
N HIS A 47 -37.61 45.16 -20.97
CA HIS A 47 -39.08 45.35 -21.09
C HIS A 47 -39.76 44.08 -20.52
N ASP A 48 -40.87 44.08 -19.80
CA ASP A 48 -41.62 45.06 -19.01
C ASP A 48 -42.65 44.26 -18.18
N SER A 49 -42.97 44.76 -16.99
CA SER A 49 -44.15 44.59 -16.10
C SER A 49 -45.26 43.58 -16.51
N THR A 50 -45.79 42.71 -15.63
CA THR A 50 -46.73 43.10 -14.56
C THR A 50 -47.23 41.89 -13.76
N SER A 51 -47.64 42.18 -12.51
CA SER A 51 -48.66 41.52 -11.69
C SER A 51 -48.26 40.38 -10.73
N ARG A 52 -48.45 40.69 -9.44
CA ARG A 52 -48.34 39.85 -8.25
C ARG A 52 -49.77 39.65 -7.70
N PRO A 53 -50.10 38.46 -7.18
CA PRO A 53 -51.00 38.34 -6.04
C PRO A 53 -50.37 37.53 -4.89
N PRO A 54 -50.99 37.50 -3.69
CA PRO A 54 -50.27 37.61 -2.43
C PRO A 54 -49.92 36.29 -1.73
N SER A 55 -49.00 36.44 -0.78
CA SER A 55 -48.41 35.44 0.11
C SER A 55 -49.44 34.61 0.90
N LEU A 56 -49.30 33.29 0.85
CA LEU A 56 -49.79 32.38 1.89
C LEU A 56 -48.62 32.06 2.83
N ARG A 57 -48.67 32.60 4.04
CA ARG A 57 -47.81 32.19 5.16
C ARG A 57 -48.21 30.77 5.56
N TYR A 58 -47.46 29.78 5.11
CA TYR A 58 -47.45 28.46 5.71
C TYR A 58 -46.37 28.43 6.79
N ILE A 59 -46.80 28.49 8.05
CA ILE A 59 -46.00 28.05 9.19
C ILE A 59 -46.07 26.52 9.15
N SER A 60 -45.12 25.90 8.46
CA SER A 60 -44.90 24.46 8.56
C SER A 60 -43.66 24.22 9.38
N SER A 61 -43.88 23.91 10.65
CA SER A 61 -42.94 23.25 11.54
C SER A 61 -42.59 21.88 10.94
N SER A 62 -41.58 21.86 10.06
CA SER A 62 -40.91 20.65 9.62
C SER A 62 -39.69 20.45 10.49
N SER A 63 -39.89 19.87 11.67
CA SER A 63 -38.83 19.15 12.36
C SER A 63 -38.47 17.95 11.48
N SER A 64 -37.53 18.16 10.56
CA SER A 64 -36.84 17.08 9.88
C SER A 64 -36.21 16.20 10.96
N PRO A 65 -36.44 14.88 10.98
CA PRO A 65 -35.65 14.01 11.83
C PRO A 65 -34.23 14.09 11.28
N THR A 66 -33.34 14.76 12.02
CA THR A 66 -31.90 14.64 11.85
C THR A 66 -31.62 13.14 11.90
N LEU A 67 -31.34 12.54 10.74
CA LEU A 67 -30.72 11.24 10.68
C LEU A 67 -29.49 11.31 11.60
N PRO A 68 -29.33 10.42 12.58
CA PRO A 68 -28.05 10.34 13.26
C PRO A 68 -26.99 10.15 12.17
N GLU A 69 -26.01 11.04 12.11
CA GLU A 69 -24.77 10.75 11.41
C GLU A 69 -24.33 9.35 11.84
N PRO A 70 -23.86 8.49 10.92
CA PRO A 70 -23.29 7.22 11.32
C PRO A 70 -21.96 7.49 12.04
N GLU A 71 -22.05 7.93 13.30
CA GLU A 71 -20.98 7.85 14.27
C GLU A 71 -20.64 6.35 14.40
N ASN A 72 -19.41 5.99 14.01
CA ASN A 72 -18.82 4.65 13.97
C ASN A 72 -18.85 3.89 12.64
N SER A 73 -18.64 4.58 11.51
CA SER A 73 -17.96 3.90 10.39
C SER A 73 -16.51 3.63 10.80
N ILE A 74 -16.26 2.49 11.46
CA ILE A 74 -14.88 2.05 11.74
C ILE A 74 -14.14 1.97 10.40
N ASP A 75 -12.93 2.54 10.36
CA ASP A 75 -12.05 2.52 9.19
C ASP A 75 -11.94 1.12 8.54
N GLU A 76 -12.16 1.03 7.22
CA GLU A 76 -12.20 -0.25 6.49
C GLU A 76 -10.86 -0.98 6.53
N THR A 77 -9.75 -0.26 6.30
CA THR A 77 -8.38 -0.78 6.41
C THR A 77 -8.15 -1.37 7.80
N ALA A 78 -8.54 -0.66 8.85
CA ALA A 78 -8.40 -1.14 10.21
C ALA A 78 -9.25 -2.41 10.49
N GLN A 79 -10.46 -2.50 9.92
CA GLN A 79 -11.30 -3.69 10.02
C GLN A 79 -10.67 -4.88 9.30
N ASN A 80 -10.11 -4.68 8.10
CA ASN A 80 -9.49 -5.74 7.32
C ASN A 80 -8.25 -6.27 8.02
N ILE A 81 -7.34 -5.40 8.47
CA ILE A 81 -6.16 -5.79 9.26
C ILE A 81 -6.59 -6.58 10.49
N ARG A 82 -7.59 -6.10 11.23
CA ARG A 82 -8.12 -6.80 12.41
C ARG A 82 -8.69 -8.17 12.08
N ALA A 83 -9.39 -8.29 10.95
CA ALA A 83 -9.94 -9.55 10.47
C ALA A 83 -8.83 -10.54 10.09
N TYR A 84 -7.78 -10.08 9.39
CA TYR A 84 -6.61 -10.90 9.05
C TYR A 84 -5.88 -11.41 10.28
N LEU A 85 -5.59 -10.54 11.26
CA LEU A 85 -4.95 -10.93 12.52
C LEU A 85 -5.73 -12.06 13.22
N ARG A 86 -7.07 -11.93 13.30
CA ARG A 86 -7.93 -12.95 13.91
C ARG A 86 -8.00 -14.24 13.11
N HIS A 87 -8.13 -14.14 11.79
CA HIS A 87 -8.28 -15.30 10.91
C HIS A 87 -6.99 -16.14 10.89
N LEU A 88 -5.84 -15.48 10.77
CA LEU A 88 -4.53 -16.12 10.74
C LEU A 88 -3.96 -16.40 12.14
N LYS A 89 -4.63 -15.92 13.21
CA LYS A 89 -4.18 -16.02 14.60
C LYS A 89 -2.78 -15.43 14.82
N HIS A 90 -2.54 -14.29 14.19
CA HIS A 90 -1.31 -13.52 14.36
C HIS A 90 -1.52 -12.45 15.42
N ASP A 91 -0.51 -12.24 16.25
CA ASP A 91 -0.54 -11.22 17.30
C ASP A 91 -0.07 -9.84 16.78
N LYS A 92 0.60 -9.81 15.63
CA LYS A 92 1.26 -8.63 15.07
C LYS A 92 1.01 -8.46 13.58
N TRP A 93 1.00 -7.20 13.15
CA TRP A 93 1.08 -6.81 11.74
C TRP A 93 2.15 -5.74 11.57
N GLY A 94 2.58 -5.56 10.32
CA GLY A 94 3.61 -4.61 9.94
C GLY A 94 4.77 -5.28 9.20
N TRP A 95 5.57 -4.45 8.55
CA TRP A 95 6.69 -4.85 7.71
C TRP A 95 7.93 -5.19 8.51
N VAL A 96 8.73 -6.08 7.93
CA VAL A 96 10.14 -6.26 8.30
C VAL A 96 10.98 -5.35 7.41
N ILE A 97 11.85 -4.56 8.02
CA ILE A 97 12.60 -3.49 7.34
C ILE A 97 14.09 -3.74 7.56
N TYR A 98 14.82 -4.03 6.48
CA TYR A 98 16.26 -4.26 6.49
C TYR A 98 17.01 -2.96 6.24
N ARG A 99 17.94 -2.65 7.15
CA ARG A 99 18.97 -1.64 6.93
C ARG A 99 20.08 -2.23 6.07
N CYS A 100 20.33 -1.62 4.91
CA CYS A 100 21.39 -2.06 4.00
C CYS A 100 22.49 -1.02 3.77
N SER A 101 22.34 0.19 4.33
CA SER A 101 23.41 1.18 4.39
C SER A 101 23.74 1.57 5.82
N TYR A 102 25.04 1.71 6.07
CA TYR A 102 25.63 2.03 7.38
C TYR A 102 26.50 3.29 7.32
N ALA A 103 26.33 4.12 6.29
CA ALA A 103 27.11 5.34 6.12
C ALA A 103 26.78 6.41 7.17
N ASN A 104 25.51 6.50 7.60
CA ASN A 104 25.07 7.42 8.63
C ASN A 104 24.00 6.79 9.55
N ASP A 105 24.29 6.72 10.85
CA ASP A 105 23.38 6.21 11.87
C ASP A 105 22.29 7.22 12.27
N GLU A 106 22.58 8.52 12.15
CA GLU A 106 21.61 9.59 12.44
C GLU A 106 20.48 9.57 11.40
N ASP A 107 20.84 9.42 10.12
CA ASP A 107 19.86 9.31 9.03
C ASP A 107 19.00 8.05 9.21
N TRP A 108 19.61 6.92 9.59
CA TRP A 108 18.85 5.71 9.89
C TRP A 108 17.88 5.91 11.07
N THR A 109 18.32 6.57 12.13
CA THR A 109 17.46 6.90 13.28
C THR A 109 16.32 7.82 12.86
N ARG A 110 16.60 8.81 12.00
CA ARG A 110 15.59 9.72 11.46
C ARG A 110 14.57 8.99 10.58
N PHE A 111 15.02 8.07 9.73
CA PHE A 111 14.14 7.21 8.93
C PHE A 111 13.19 6.40 9.82
N GLN A 112 13.70 5.75 10.87
CA GLN A 112 12.86 5.01 11.81
C GLN A 112 11.81 5.89 12.49
N GLN A 113 12.19 7.12 12.88
CA GLN A 113 11.26 8.09 13.44
C GLN A 113 10.16 8.45 12.45
N ILE A 114 10.52 8.82 11.21
CA ILE A 114 9.56 9.20 10.16
C ILE A 114 8.52 8.09 9.94
N ILE A 115 8.96 6.85 9.74
CA ILE A 115 8.05 5.71 9.50
C ILE A 115 7.11 5.48 10.69
N ASN A 116 7.63 5.53 11.92
CA ASN A 116 6.81 5.36 13.11
C ASN A 116 5.83 6.52 13.32
N GLU A 117 6.28 7.77 13.23
CA GLU A 117 5.48 8.97 13.44
C GLU A 117 4.34 9.05 12.42
N LYS A 118 4.64 8.92 11.12
CA LYS A 118 3.63 8.94 10.06
C LYS A 118 2.57 7.86 10.27
N SER A 119 3.00 6.62 10.57
CA SER A 119 2.06 5.52 10.81
C SER A 119 1.17 5.76 12.02
N ARG A 120 1.71 6.30 13.11
CA ARG A 120 0.95 6.57 14.34
C ARG A 120 0.01 7.75 14.17
N GLN A 121 0.43 8.77 13.44
CA GLN A 121 -0.40 9.93 13.10
C GLN A 121 -1.59 9.52 12.23
N ASP A 122 -1.35 8.82 11.12
CA ASP A 122 -2.41 8.34 10.21
C ASP A 122 -3.48 7.51 10.95
N MET A 123 -3.04 6.52 11.74
CA MET A 123 -3.96 5.70 12.54
C MET A 123 -4.75 6.50 13.59
N ALA A 124 -4.14 7.54 14.18
CA ALA A 124 -4.81 8.38 15.17
C ALA A 124 -5.86 9.28 14.51
N GLU A 125 -5.54 9.88 13.37
CA GLU A 125 -6.44 10.73 12.57
C GLU A 125 -7.64 9.93 12.06
N ARG A 126 -7.44 8.67 11.67
CA ARG A 126 -8.48 7.77 11.17
C ARG A 126 -9.24 7.01 12.26
N GLY A 127 -8.87 7.19 13.52
CA GLY A 127 -9.55 6.56 14.65
C GLY A 127 -9.42 5.03 14.66
N PHE A 128 -8.23 4.50 14.36
CA PHE A 128 -7.99 3.05 14.35
C PHE A 128 -8.31 2.42 15.72
N PRO A 129 -8.90 1.22 15.76
CA PRO A 129 -9.18 0.52 17.00
C PRO A 129 -7.90 0.31 17.83
N PRO A 130 -7.93 0.53 19.16
CA PRO A 130 -6.73 0.44 20.00
C PRO A 130 -6.01 -0.91 19.93
N ASP A 131 -6.72 -2.01 19.69
CA ASP A 131 -6.10 -3.33 19.54
C ASP A 131 -5.31 -3.45 18.23
N VAL A 132 -5.81 -2.90 17.13
CA VAL A 132 -5.08 -2.85 15.84
C VAL A 132 -3.82 -1.99 15.99
N VAL A 133 -3.96 -0.80 16.58
CA VAL A 133 -2.82 0.10 16.84
C VAL A 133 -1.74 -0.57 17.71
N LYS A 134 -2.15 -1.29 18.76
CA LYS A 134 -1.21 -2.00 19.65
C LYS A 134 -0.50 -3.17 18.97
N SER A 135 -1.15 -3.81 18.01
CA SER A 135 -0.57 -4.92 17.24
C SER A 135 0.39 -4.48 16.12
N LEU A 136 0.51 -3.19 15.82
CA LEU A 136 1.47 -2.70 14.83
C LEU A 136 2.91 -2.84 15.35
N GLU A 137 3.74 -3.54 14.58
CA GLU A 137 5.18 -3.65 14.79
C GLU A 137 5.96 -3.54 13.48
N TRP A 138 6.68 -2.43 13.30
CA TRP A 138 7.74 -2.30 12.32
C TRP A 138 9.01 -2.98 12.84
N THR A 139 9.39 -4.11 12.26
CA THR A 139 10.54 -4.90 12.71
C THR A 139 11.79 -4.46 11.95
N PHE A 140 12.61 -3.62 12.57
CA PHE A 140 13.86 -3.15 11.99
C PHE A 140 14.98 -4.17 12.23
N ILE A 141 15.53 -4.72 11.15
CA ILE A 141 16.66 -5.65 11.18
C ILE A 141 17.91 -4.89 10.72
N SER A 142 18.94 -4.90 11.57
CA SER A 142 20.19 -4.20 11.32
C SER A 142 21.37 -5.00 11.88
N ASP A 143 22.23 -5.46 10.98
CA ASP A 143 23.51 -6.08 11.26
C ASP A 143 24.49 -5.66 10.16
N PRO A 144 25.44 -4.75 10.43
CA PRO A 144 26.38 -4.25 9.42
C PRO A 144 27.28 -5.33 8.84
N THR A 145 27.51 -6.43 9.58
CA THR A 145 28.36 -7.52 9.10
C THR A 145 27.66 -8.40 8.07
N LEU A 146 26.32 -8.44 8.12
CA LEU A 146 25.50 -9.28 7.24
C LEU A 146 24.83 -8.47 6.13
N PHE A 147 24.40 -7.24 6.41
CA PHE A 147 23.47 -6.50 5.57
C PHE A 147 24.04 -5.26 4.88
N ASN A 148 25.27 -4.85 5.21
CA ASN A 148 25.90 -3.72 4.52
C ASN A 148 26.12 -4.05 3.04
N ASN A 149 25.39 -3.36 2.15
CA ASN A 149 25.32 -3.66 0.71
C ASN A 149 24.92 -5.11 0.38
N ALA A 150 24.11 -5.75 1.23
CA ALA A 150 23.61 -7.09 0.92
C ALA A 150 22.73 -7.09 -0.33
N SER A 151 22.91 -8.12 -1.16
CA SER A 151 22.02 -8.40 -2.29
C SER A 151 20.63 -8.83 -1.80
N ARG A 152 19.62 -8.59 -2.63
CA ARG A 152 18.23 -9.02 -2.36
C ARG A 152 18.15 -10.53 -2.10
N ASP A 153 18.99 -11.34 -2.71
CA ASP A 153 18.99 -12.81 -2.50
C ASP A 153 19.62 -13.21 -1.17
N GLN A 154 20.60 -12.46 -0.66
CA GLN A 154 21.06 -12.61 0.72
C GLN A 154 19.96 -12.24 1.71
N LEU A 155 19.23 -11.14 1.44
CA LEU A 155 18.12 -10.69 2.27
C LEU A 155 16.96 -11.68 2.26
N ARG A 156 16.55 -12.22 1.10
CA ARG A 156 15.51 -13.25 0.98
C ARG A 156 15.83 -14.50 1.79
N ARG A 157 17.06 -15.01 1.69
CA ARG A 157 17.52 -16.16 2.50
C ARG A 157 17.44 -15.90 3.99
N HIS A 158 17.91 -14.73 4.44
CA HIS A 158 17.81 -14.36 5.85
C HIS A 158 16.35 -14.16 6.29
N PHE A 159 15.54 -13.50 5.48
CA PHE A 159 14.13 -13.25 5.76
C PHE A 159 13.35 -14.57 5.88
N HIS A 160 13.55 -15.52 4.98
CA HIS A 160 12.90 -16.83 5.08
C HIS A 160 13.28 -17.57 6.38
N ALA A 161 14.55 -17.51 6.78
CA ALA A 161 14.99 -18.06 8.07
C ALA A 161 14.34 -17.31 9.25
N TRP A 162 14.25 -15.97 9.18
CA TRP A 162 13.55 -15.15 10.17
C TRP A 162 12.06 -15.51 10.26
N VAL A 163 11.36 -15.69 9.13
CA VAL A 163 9.93 -16.09 9.10
C VAL A 163 9.73 -17.41 9.82
N THR A 164 10.61 -18.39 9.60
CA THR A 164 10.53 -19.70 10.25
C THR A 164 10.60 -19.60 11.78
N GLU A 165 11.40 -18.68 12.33
CA GLU A 165 11.51 -18.44 13.77
C GLU A 165 10.41 -17.51 14.31
N ALA A 166 10.03 -16.49 13.55
CA ALA A 166 8.98 -15.56 13.90
C ALA A 166 7.62 -16.27 14.01
N GLN A 167 7.29 -17.14 13.06
CA GLN A 167 6.04 -17.92 13.09
C GLN A 167 5.93 -18.82 14.33
N LYS A 168 7.05 -19.32 14.88
CA LYS A 168 7.03 -20.12 16.12
C LYS A 168 6.73 -19.28 17.36
N SER A 169 7.12 -18.01 17.36
CA SER A 169 7.03 -17.13 18.53
C SER A 169 5.84 -16.17 18.50
N GLU A 170 5.42 -15.74 17.31
CA GLU A 170 4.33 -14.77 17.08
C GLU A 170 2.97 -15.44 16.81
N HIS A 171 2.92 -16.76 16.66
CA HIS A 171 1.67 -17.51 16.50
C HIS A 171 1.37 -18.29 17.78
N SER A 172 0.49 -17.73 18.60
CA SER A 172 0.14 -18.27 19.91
C SER A 172 -0.57 -19.64 19.89
N LEU A 173 -0.91 -20.22 18.72
CA LEU A 173 -1.73 -21.45 18.60
C LEU A 173 -1.38 -22.35 17.40
N PHE A 174 -0.10 -22.70 17.20
CA PHE A 174 0.30 -23.73 16.21
C PHE A 174 -0.18 -25.13 16.64
N ALA A 175 -1.46 -25.44 16.44
CA ALA A 175 -1.84 -26.80 16.05
C ALA A 175 -1.46 -26.91 14.58
N TYR A 176 -0.29 -27.53 14.33
CA TYR A 176 0.23 -27.88 13.02
C TYR A 176 -0.83 -28.68 12.25
N ASN A 177 -1.68 -28.00 11.49
CA ASN A 177 -2.55 -28.66 10.53
C ASN A 177 -1.91 -28.44 9.17
N GLU A 178 -1.58 -29.56 8.53
CA GLU A 178 -0.88 -29.74 7.25
C GLU A 178 -1.65 -29.17 6.03
N SER A 179 -2.49 -28.16 6.23
CA SER A 179 -3.12 -27.45 5.13
C SER A 179 -2.16 -26.39 4.61
N LYS A 180 -1.24 -26.84 3.76
CA LYS A 180 -0.69 -26.02 2.68
C LYS A 180 -1.84 -25.20 2.07
N ASN A 181 -1.67 -23.88 1.99
CA ASN A 181 -2.42 -22.93 1.14
C ASN A 181 -3.38 -21.92 1.79
N TRP A 182 -3.40 -21.71 3.11
CA TRP A 182 -3.97 -20.44 3.62
C TRP A 182 -2.87 -19.41 3.77
N GLY A 183 -2.96 -18.36 2.94
CA GLY A 183 -1.90 -17.39 2.67
C GLY A 183 -1.15 -16.91 3.91
N THR A 184 0.17 -16.86 3.79
CA THR A 184 1.02 -16.19 4.76
C THR A 184 0.64 -14.71 4.82
N SER A 185 0.59 -14.14 6.02
CA SER A 185 0.44 -12.69 6.19
C SER A 185 1.49 -11.95 5.38
N GLN A 186 1.17 -10.72 4.97
CA GLN A 186 2.04 -9.80 4.27
C GLN A 186 3.38 -9.64 5.00
N ARG A 187 3.34 -9.59 6.34
CA ARG A 187 4.51 -9.60 7.25
C ARG A 187 5.51 -10.73 6.98
N TYR A 188 5.02 -11.88 6.52
CA TYR A 188 5.82 -13.09 6.28
C TYR A 188 6.06 -13.38 4.79
N THR A 189 5.60 -12.48 3.91
CA THR A 189 5.68 -12.65 2.44
C THR A 189 6.54 -11.55 1.80
N TYR A 190 6.56 -10.36 2.41
CA TYR A 190 7.30 -9.21 1.91
C TYR A 190 8.18 -8.59 3.00
N PHE A 191 9.28 -8.00 2.57
CA PHE A 191 10.11 -7.15 3.41
C PHE A 191 10.47 -5.85 2.67
N ILE A 192 10.84 -4.83 3.44
CA ILE A 192 11.33 -3.56 2.91
C ILE A 192 12.86 -3.57 2.99
N GLN A 193 13.52 -3.29 1.88
CA GLN A 193 14.96 -3.03 1.83
C GLN A 193 15.21 -1.53 1.80
N VAL A 194 16.07 -1.04 2.68
CA VAL A 194 16.51 0.36 2.73
C VAL A 194 18.02 0.42 2.45
N ASP A 195 18.37 0.63 1.18
CA ASP A 195 19.74 0.94 0.76
C ASP A 195 20.05 2.44 0.96
N GLU A 196 21.26 2.89 0.61
CA GLU A 196 21.65 4.29 0.78
C GLU A 196 20.73 5.25 0.02
N SER A 197 20.33 4.89 -1.20
CA SER A 197 19.45 5.74 -2.01
C SER A 197 18.04 5.85 -1.43
N ALA A 198 17.46 4.73 -0.97
CA ALA A 198 16.17 4.73 -0.29
C ALA A 198 16.22 5.54 1.01
N LEU A 199 17.30 5.36 1.80
CA LEU A 199 17.49 6.05 3.07
C LEU A 199 17.52 7.57 2.87
N ARG A 200 18.38 8.03 1.95
CA ARG A 200 18.52 9.44 1.59
C ARG A 200 17.22 10.02 1.07
N SER A 201 16.55 9.29 0.17
CA SER A 201 15.30 9.76 -0.44
C SER A 201 14.23 10.08 0.59
N VAL A 202 14.15 9.35 1.70
CA VAL A 202 13.14 9.59 2.76
C VAL A 202 13.61 10.61 3.79
N VAL A 203 14.90 10.64 4.12
CA VAL A 203 15.44 11.57 5.13
C VAL A 203 15.59 12.98 4.59
N ASP A 204 15.95 13.12 3.33
CA ASP A 204 16.19 14.40 2.66
C ASP A 204 14.91 14.97 2.02
N ALA A 205 13.79 14.24 2.09
CA ALA A 205 12.51 14.64 1.53
C ALA A 205 11.95 15.91 2.20
N ASP A 206 11.36 16.81 1.42
CA ASP A 206 10.80 18.06 1.94
C ASP A 206 9.50 17.78 2.74
N PRO A 207 9.47 18.05 4.06
CA PRO A 207 8.27 17.82 4.87
C PRO A 207 7.08 18.69 4.47
N ASP A 208 7.31 19.81 3.76
CA ASP A 208 6.27 20.71 3.29
C ASP A 208 5.72 20.30 1.90
N ASP A 209 6.41 19.42 1.17
CA ASP A 209 5.96 18.90 -0.12
C ASP A 209 5.35 17.50 0.03
N ILE A 210 4.02 17.46 0.00
CA ILE A 210 3.24 16.21 0.07
C ILE A 210 3.53 15.23 -1.09
N LEU A 211 4.24 15.67 -2.14
CA LEU A 211 4.65 14.83 -3.25
C LEU A 211 6.09 14.31 -3.10
N ASP A 212 6.90 14.89 -2.21
CA ASP A 212 8.29 14.52 -1.95
C ASP A 212 8.42 13.81 -0.61
N GLU A 213 7.93 12.57 -0.56
CA GLU A 213 8.05 11.73 0.64
C GLU A 213 9.17 10.69 0.56
N GLY A 214 9.86 10.65 -0.57
CA GLY A 214 10.84 9.62 -0.90
C GLY A 214 10.22 8.24 -1.17
N TRP A 215 11.09 7.23 -1.22
CA TRP A 215 10.71 5.87 -1.59
C TRP A 215 11.47 4.81 -0.80
N VAL A 216 10.92 3.59 -0.78
CA VAL A 216 11.57 2.39 -0.26
C VAL A 216 11.42 1.21 -1.23
N ASN A 217 12.23 0.17 -1.07
CA ASN A 217 12.15 -1.03 -1.91
C ASN A 217 11.28 -2.08 -1.22
N LEU A 218 10.10 -2.40 -1.78
CA LEU A 218 9.32 -3.56 -1.36
C LEU A 218 9.82 -4.81 -2.10
N VAL A 219 10.21 -5.84 -1.37
CA VAL A 219 10.76 -7.07 -1.92
C VAL A 219 9.85 -8.25 -1.59
N ARG A 220 9.49 -9.04 -2.61
CA ARG A 220 8.77 -10.30 -2.46
C ARG A 220 9.74 -11.42 -2.09
N CYS A 221 9.31 -12.25 -1.14
CA CYS A 221 10.05 -13.42 -0.69
C CYS A 221 9.09 -14.62 -0.53
N SER A 222 8.54 -15.10 -1.64
CA SER A 222 7.83 -16.38 -1.69
C SER A 222 8.82 -17.56 -1.75
N ASP A 223 8.35 -18.78 -1.52
CA ASP A 223 9.17 -20.00 -1.67
C ASP A 223 9.80 -20.09 -3.08
N GLU A 224 9.07 -19.63 -4.10
CA GLU A 224 9.52 -19.56 -5.50
C GLU A 224 10.66 -18.55 -5.68
N ASP A 225 10.70 -17.47 -4.89
CA ASP A 225 11.77 -16.46 -4.95
C ASP A 225 13.09 -16.92 -4.34
N LEU A 226 13.14 -18.08 -3.67
CA LEU A 226 14.36 -18.67 -3.10
C LEU A 226 15.15 -19.52 -4.10
N ASP A 227 14.50 -20.00 -5.16
CA ASP A 227 15.15 -20.78 -6.22
C ASP A 227 15.72 -19.85 -7.30
N LEU A 228 16.99 -19.48 -7.11
CA LEU A 228 17.71 -18.60 -8.03
C LEU A 228 17.79 -19.18 -9.45
N GLU A 229 18.00 -20.49 -9.59
CA GLU A 229 18.11 -21.13 -10.91
C GLU A 229 16.77 -21.12 -11.65
N MET A 230 15.67 -21.30 -10.93
CA MET A 230 14.33 -21.17 -11.48
C MET A 230 14.06 -19.73 -11.92
N ARG A 231 14.36 -18.73 -11.08
CA ARG A 231 14.18 -17.31 -11.41
C ARG A 231 14.98 -16.89 -12.62
N GLU A 232 16.24 -17.31 -12.72
CA GLU A 232 17.11 -17.03 -13.86
C GLU A 232 16.59 -17.70 -15.14
N ARG A 233 16.07 -18.93 -15.05
CA ARG A 233 15.43 -19.61 -16.18
C ARG A 233 14.15 -18.92 -16.63
N GLU A 234 13.30 -18.51 -15.71
CA GLU A 234 12.04 -17.82 -16.04
C GLU A 234 12.33 -16.48 -16.70
N ARG A 235 13.29 -15.71 -16.18
CA ARG A 235 13.77 -14.47 -16.82
C ARG A 235 14.26 -14.71 -18.26
N GLY A 236 14.87 -15.86 -18.54
CA GLY A 236 15.36 -16.22 -19.87
C GLY A 236 14.31 -16.75 -20.86
N ASN A 237 13.08 -17.05 -20.40
CA ASN A 237 12.00 -17.62 -21.24
C ASN A 237 10.85 -16.64 -21.52
N VAL A 238 10.91 -15.42 -20.99
CA VAL A 238 9.94 -14.36 -21.28
C VAL A 238 10.53 -13.47 -22.37
N ASP A 239 10.04 -13.63 -23.60
CA ASP A 239 10.19 -12.60 -24.63
C ASP A 239 9.37 -11.38 -24.20
N GLU A 240 9.95 -10.42 -23.45
CA GLU A 240 9.70 -8.97 -23.49
C GLU A 240 10.28 -8.22 -22.26
N GLU A 241 10.52 -6.92 -22.46
CA GLU A 241 11.33 -5.92 -21.73
C GLU A 241 11.07 -5.69 -20.23
N ASP A 242 10.12 -6.36 -19.58
CA ASP A 242 9.61 -6.03 -18.23
C ASP A 242 9.70 -7.19 -17.21
N GLY A 243 10.80 -7.96 -17.22
CA GLY A 243 10.95 -9.18 -16.41
C GLY A 243 10.73 -8.98 -14.89
N ASP A 244 9.92 -9.83 -14.27
CA ASP A 244 9.64 -9.83 -12.83
C ASP A 244 10.92 -9.90 -11.99
N GLU A 245 11.31 -8.76 -11.42
CA GLU A 245 12.46 -8.68 -10.53
C GLU A 245 12.16 -9.17 -9.10
N GLY A 246 10.88 -9.39 -8.78
CA GLY A 246 10.33 -9.68 -7.45
C GLY A 246 10.66 -8.61 -6.42
N TRP A 247 10.79 -7.37 -6.86
CA TRP A 247 10.81 -6.18 -6.02
C TRP A 247 10.33 -4.97 -6.81
N MET A 248 9.79 -3.97 -6.11
CA MET A 248 9.34 -2.71 -6.70
C MET A 248 9.71 -1.53 -5.78
N MET A 249 9.78 -0.33 -6.34
CA MET A 249 9.90 0.90 -5.56
C MET A 249 8.50 1.37 -5.17
N ILE A 250 8.27 1.65 -3.89
CA ILE A 250 7.01 2.22 -3.39
C ILE A 250 7.28 3.57 -2.74
N ALA A 251 6.35 4.51 -2.87
CA ALA A 251 6.45 5.77 -2.15
C ALA A 251 6.45 5.54 -0.63
N ALA A 252 7.18 6.36 0.13
CA ALA A 252 7.36 6.10 1.56
C ALA A 252 6.06 6.19 2.39
N HIS A 253 5.09 7.02 1.97
CA HIS A 253 3.76 7.04 2.62
C HIS A 253 3.04 5.70 2.50
N MET A 254 3.32 4.92 1.45
CA MET A 254 2.74 3.59 1.26
C MET A 254 3.30 2.54 2.22
N VAL A 255 4.25 2.86 3.10
CA VAL A 255 4.66 1.92 4.16
C VAL A 255 3.53 1.69 5.17
N GLY A 256 2.54 2.59 5.24
CA GLY A 256 1.44 2.57 6.20
C GLY A 256 0.39 1.45 6.05
N ALA A 257 -0.71 1.62 6.79
CA ALA A 257 -1.75 0.59 6.95
C ALA A 257 -2.48 0.23 5.65
N ASP A 258 -2.76 1.22 4.79
CA ASP A 258 -3.53 0.99 3.56
C ASP A 258 -2.81 0.05 2.61
N PHE A 259 -1.52 0.30 2.37
CA PHE A 259 -0.78 -0.57 1.46
C PHE A 259 -0.53 -1.96 2.07
N TYR A 260 -0.36 -2.03 3.39
CA TYR A 260 -0.30 -3.31 4.08
C TYR A 260 -1.59 -4.12 3.87
N ASP A 261 -2.76 -3.49 3.98
CA ASP A 261 -4.05 -4.14 3.76
C ASP A 261 -4.21 -4.65 2.32
N VAL A 262 -3.97 -3.82 1.31
CA VAL A 262 -4.16 -4.22 -0.10
C VAL A 262 -3.19 -5.33 -0.51
N MET A 263 -1.97 -5.34 0.03
CA MET A 263 -1.00 -6.43 -0.21
C MET A 263 -1.44 -7.77 0.42
N GLY A 264 -2.50 -7.77 1.25
CA GLY A 264 -3.12 -8.98 1.81
C GLY A 264 -4.15 -9.65 0.92
N GLY A 265 -4.50 -9.04 -0.22
CA GLY A 265 -5.59 -9.48 -1.09
C GLY A 265 -5.37 -10.83 -1.77
N GLY A 266 -4.19 -11.45 -1.63
CA GLY A 266 -3.84 -12.75 -2.18
C GLY A 266 -2.47 -12.78 -2.85
N PRO A 267 -2.05 -13.94 -3.41
CA PRO A 267 -0.73 -14.09 -4.02
C PRO A 267 -0.48 -13.15 -5.21
N ASP A 268 -1.55 -12.75 -5.91
CA ASP A 268 -1.47 -11.86 -7.08
C ASP A 268 -1.45 -10.36 -6.74
N ALA A 269 -1.58 -10.00 -5.45
CA ALA A 269 -1.60 -8.59 -5.03
C ALA A 269 -0.35 -7.83 -5.48
N PHE A 270 0.82 -8.49 -5.44
CA PHE A 270 2.08 -7.91 -5.92
C PHE A 270 2.00 -7.44 -7.38
N TYR A 271 1.45 -8.27 -8.27
CA TYR A 271 1.38 -7.96 -9.70
C TYR A 271 0.32 -6.91 -10.04
N THR A 272 -0.60 -6.61 -9.12
CA THR A 272 -1.56 -5.51 -9.31
C THR A 272 -0.88 -4.15 -9.27
N PHE A 273 0.22 -4.03 -8.52
CA PHE A 273 0.96 -2.78 -8.32
C PHE A 273 2.33 -2.77 -8.98
N TYR A 274 2.82 -3.93 -9.42
CA TYR A 274 4.19 -4.09 -9.92
C TYR A 274 4.51 -3.11 -11.04
N GLN A 275 5.58 -2.35 -10.83
CA GLN A 275 6.27 -1.60 -11.86
C GLN A 275 7.74 -2.00 -11.80
N PRO A 276 8.37 -2.33 -12.94
CA PRO A 276 9.79 -2.63 -12.96
C PRO A 276 10.57 -1.37 -12.52
N PRO A 277 11.52 -1.51 -11.58
CA PRO A 277 12.39 -0.41 -11.19
C PRO A 277 13.13 0.17 -12.40
N PRO A 278 13.32 1.51 -12.49
CA PRO A 278 13.08 2.50 -11.45
C PRO A 278 11.64 3.07 -11.39
N GLY A 279 10.65 2.38 -11.95
CA GLY A 279 9.24 2.77 -11.83
C GLY A 279 8.79 2.85 -10.37
N LEU A 280 8.28 4.02 -9.97
CA LEU A 280 7.79 4.29 -8.61
C LEU A 280 6.28 4.03 -8.53
N VAL A 281 5.89 3.14 -7.63
CA VAL A 281 4.49 2.87 -7.32
C VAL A 281 3.97 3.91 -6.34
N VAL A 282 2.81 4.47 -6.68
CA VAL A 282 1.99 5.37 -5.85
C VAL A 282 0.54 4.86 -5.91
N TYR A 283 -0.14 4.79 -4.76
CA TYR A 283 -1.48 4.21 -4.61
C TYR A 283 -2.45 5.23 -4.01
#